data_AF-A0A2D8CIV1-F1
#
_entry.id   AF-A0A2D8CIV1-F1
#
_cell.length_a   1.000
_cell.length_b   1.000
_cell.length_c   1.000
_cell.angle_alpha   90.00
_cell.angle_beta   90.00
_cell.angle_gamma   90.00
#
_symmetry.space_group_name_H-M   'P 1'
#
loop_
_entity.id
_entity.type
_entity.pdbx_description
1 polymer ?
#
loop_
_entity_poly.entity_id
_entity_poly.type
_entity_poly.pdbx_seq_one_letter_code
_entity_poly.pdbx_strand_id
1 'polypeptide(L)'
;MDNIPRLIFYASGVLMISAAFTLFSSEFMSLINSPNFAGLLVLLGFGLVYMNIIFITGRRFMRRLQGPNPIPYVFGLLVAIPPLVWVQIYDAGLGNSKLTFMFTIIIACGTGAYFGHRAGLKAQAKFQENLQEFLNQDD
;
A
#
# COMPACT_ATOMS: atom_id res chain seq x y z
N MET A 1 20.30 -7.77 12.32
CA MET A 1 19.77 -6.77 11.36
C MET A 1 19.87 -7.33 9.92
N ASP A 2 19.47 -8.57 9.67
CA ASP A 2 19.70 -9.30 8.39
C ASP A 2 18.64 -9.08 7.29
N ASN A 3 17.68 -8.19 7.51
CA ASN A 3 16.58 -7.97 6.55
C ASN A 3 16.69 -6.64 5.78
N ILE A 4 17.81 -5.92 5.89
CA ILE A 4 18.03 -4.63 5.20
C ILE A 4 17.95 -4.77 3.67
N PRO A 5 18.62 -5.75 3.02
CA PRO A 5 18.52 -5.89 1.55
C PRO A 5 17.08 -6.15 1.10
N ARG A 6 16.34 -6.95 1.86
CA ARG A 6 14.91 -7.21 1.60
C ARG A 6 14.09 -5.94 1.75
N LEU A 7 14.30 -5.17 2.83
CA LEU A 7 13.60 -3.91 3.04
C LEU A 7 13.81 -2.96 1.87
N ILE A 8 15.06 -2.76 1.44
CA ILE A 8 15.39 -1.85 0.35
C ILE A 8 14.70 -2.29 -0.96
N PHE A 9 14.75 -3.59 -1.28
CA PHE A 9 14.09 -4.13 -2.47
C PHE A 9 12.57 -3.90 -2.48
N TYR A 10 11.90 -4.15 -1.35
CA TYR A 10 10.46 -3.92 -1.25
C TYR A 10 10.12 -2.43 -1.22
N ALA A 11 10.91 -1.60 -0.54
CA ALA A 11 10.71 -0.16 -0.49
C ALA A 11 10.82 0.48 -1.88
N SER A 12 11.87 0.12 -2.64
CA SER A 12 12.05 0.63 -4.01
C SER A 12 10.96 0.13 -4.95
N GLY A 13 10.61 -1.16 -4.89
CA GLY A 13 9.55 -1.74 -5.72
C GLY A 13 8.19 -1.08 -5.46
N VAL A 14 7.85 -0.86 -4.20
CA VAL A 14 6.57 -0.25 -3.81
C VAL A 14 6.51 1.22 -4.19
N LEU A 15 7.61 1.97 -4.03
CA LEU A 15 7.71 3.34 -4.51
C LEU A 15 7.53 3.41 -6.03
N MET A 16 8.19 2.53 -6.78
CA MET A 16 8.08 2.47 -8.23
C MET A 16 6.66 2.15 -8.69
N ILE A 17 6.00 1.16 -8.07
CA ILE A 17 4.60 0.81 -8.37
C ILE A 17 3.67 2.00 -8.05
N SER A 18 3.85 2.65 -6.91
CA SER A 18 3.04 3.82 -6.53
C SER A 18 3.24 4.99 -7.51
N ALA A 19 4.48 5.29 -7.89
CA ALA A 19 4.78 6.34 -8.86
C ALA A 19 4.21 6.01 -10.24
N ALA A 20 4.42 4.79 -10.74
CA ALA A 20 3.89 4.35 -12.03
C ALA A 20 2.36 4.40 -12.06
N PHE A 21 1.70 3.95 -11.00
CA PHE A 21 0.24 4.05 -10.90
C PHE A 21 -0.21 5.50 -10.85
N THR A 22 0.46 6.38 -10.08
CA THR A 22 0.15 7.81 -10.01
C THR A 22 0.22 8.48 -11.39
N LEU A 23 1.27 8.21 -12.16
CA LEU A 23 1.44 8.74 -13.51
C LEU A 23 0.40 8.19 -14.48
N PHE A 24 0.14 6.89 -14.46
CA PHE A 24 -0.86 6.28 -15.33
C PHE A 24 -2.27 6.79 -15.01
N SER A 25 -2.56 7.01 -13.73
CA SER A 25 -3.88 7.37 -13.25
C SER A 25 -4.16 8.87 -13.26
N SER A 26 -3.17 9.72 -13.55
CA SER A 26 -3.32 11.19 -13.53
C SER A 26 -4.40 11.67 -14.51
N GLU A 27 -4.51 11.04 -15.68
CA GLU A 27 -5.54 11.35 -16.68
C GLU A 27 -6.96 11.16 -16.14
N PHE A 28 -7.14 10.21 -15.21
CA PHE A 28 -8.43 9.87 -14.64
C PHE A 28 -8.75 10.68 -13.37
N MET A 29 -7.82 11.48 -12.85
CA MET A 29 -8.05 12.27 -11.63
C MET A 29 -9.10 13.36 -11.83
N SER A 30 -9.25 13.90 -13.04
CA SER A 30 -10.28 14.89 -13.37
C SER A 30 -11.71 14.38 -13.15
N LEU A 31 -11.94 13.05 -13.31
CA LEU A 31 -13.24 12.41 -13.08
C LEU A 31 -13.69 12.48 -11.62
N ILE A 32 -12.75 12.62 -10.68
CA ILE A 32 -13.04 12.74 -9.24
C ILE A 32 -13.80 14.03 -8.95
N ASN A 33 -13.56 15.08 -9.72
CA ASN A 33 -14.24 16.36 -9.53
C ASN A 33 -15.69 16.37 -10.06
N SER A 34 -16.15 15.27 -10.68
CA SER A 34 -17.54 15.16 -11.10
C SER A 34 -18.46 15.03 -9.87
N PRO A 35 -19.56 15.80 -9.78
CA PRO A 35 -20.49 15.75 -8.63
C PRO A 35 -21.36 14.48 -8.61
N ASN A 36 -21.19 13.59 -9.60
CA ASN A 36 -21.96 12.38 -9.75
C ASN A 36 -21.40 11.24 -8.89
N PHE A 37 -22.22 10.21 -8.67
CA PHE A 37 -21.81 8.96 -8.02
C PHE A 37 -20.55 8.34 -8.67
N ALA A 38 -20.34 8.58 -9.97
CA ALA A 38 -19.13 8.17 -10.68
C ALA A 38 -17.84 8.76 -10.07
N GLY A 39 -17.83 10.04 -9.68
CA GLY A 39 -16.65 10.67 -9.05
C GLY A 39 -16.30 10.03 -7.72
N LEU A 40 -17.31 9.68 -6.92
CA LEU A 40 -17.13 8.94 -5.67
C LEU A 40 -16.55 7.54 -5.91
N LEU A 41 -17.09 6.80 -6.89
CA LEU A 41 -16.58 5.46 -7.24
C LEU A 41 -15.12 5.51 -7.70
N VAL A 42 -14.75 6.50 -8.51
CA VAL A 42 -13.38 6.70 -8.95
C VAL A 42 -12.49 6.98 -7.74
N LEU A 43 -12.87 7.93 -6.87
CA LEU A 43 -12.13 8.26 -5.65
C LEU A 43 -11.91 7.04 -4.74
N LEU A 44 -12.97 6.25 -4.51
CA LEU A 44 -12.88 5.00 -3.74
C LEU A 44 -12.01 3.96 -4.45
N GLY A 45 -12.10 3.85 -5.77
CA GLY A 45 -11.25 2.98 -6.58
C GLY A 45 -9.77 3.31 -6.42
N PHE A 46 -9.40 4.59 -6.49
CA PHE A 46 -8.04 5.05 -6.19
C PHE A 46 -7.61 4.63 -4.79
N GLY A 47 -8.42 4.94 -3.78
CA GLY A 47 -8.15 4.54 -2.40
C GLY A 47 -7.92 3.03 -2.26
N LEU A 48 -8.79 2.22 -2.85
CA LEU A 48 -8.67 0.76 -2.83
C LEU A 48 -7.39 0.27 -3.49
N VAL A 49 -6.96 0.86 -4.62
CA VAL A 49 -5.70 0.47 -5.27
C VAL A 49 -4.50 0.73 -4.37
N TYR A 50 -4.36 1.94 -3.83
CA TYR A 50 -3.24 2.27 -2.93
C TYR A 50 -3.27 1.44 -1.64
N MET A 51 -4.46 1.22 -1.07
CA MET A 51 -4.66 0.33 0.06
C MET A 51 -4.17 -1.09 -0.26
N ASN A 52 -4.51 -1.63 -1.43
CA ASN A 52 -4.13 -2.98 -1.85
C ASN A 52 -2.62 -3.12 -2.09
N ILE A 53 -1.98 -2.12 -2.70
CA ILE A 53 -0.52 -2.12 -2.89
C ILE A 53 0.19 -2.33 -1.55
N ILE A 54 -0.22 -1.60 -0.51
CA ILE A 54 0.38 -1.70 0.83
C ILE A 54 -0.02 -3.00 1.50
N PHE A 55 -1.29 -3.39 1.43
CA PHE A 55 -1.80 -4.61 2.04
C PHE A 55 -1.03 -5.85 1.56
N ILE A 56 -0.94 -6.02 0.24
CA ILE A 56 -0.29 -7.18 -0.39
C ILE A 56 1.20 -7.18 -0.05
N THR A 57 1.85 -6.04 -0.20
CA THR A 57 3.29 -5.92 0.00
C THR A 57 3.67 -6.11 1.47
N GLY A 58 2.98 -5.44 2.39
CA GLY A 58 3.17 -5.57 3.82
C GLY A 58 2.97 -7.02 4.28
N ARG A 59 1.89 -7.67 3.83
CA ARG A 59 1.64 -9.10 4.11
C ARG A 59 2.76 -10.00 3.61
N ARG A 60 3.22 -9.80 2.37
CA ARG A 60 4.26 -10.63 1.74
C ARG A 60 5.61 -10.46 2.42
N PHE A 61 5.96 -9.24 2.82
CA PHE A 61 7.18 -8.93 3.54
C PHE A 61 7.20 -9.60 4.93
N MET A 62 6.10 -9.43 5.68
CA MET A 62 5.94 -9.97 7.05
C MET A 62 5.97 -11.50 7.11
N ARG A 63 5.44 -12.20 6.09
CA ARG A 63 5.35 -13.68 6.09
C ARG A 63 6.68 -14.39 6.39
N ARG A 64 7.81 -13.77 6.04
CA ARG A 64 9.16 -14.34 6.18
C ARG A 64 9.97 -13.70 7.32
N LEU A 65 9.32 -13.03 8.26
CA LEU A 65 9.95 -12.44 9.45
C LEU A 65 9.61 -13.26 10.69
N GLN A 66 10.31 -12.96 11.79
CA GLN A 66 9.97 -13.49 13.10
C GLN A 66 9.46 -12.36 13.98
N GLY A 67 8.15 -12.33 14.20
CA GLY A 67 7.47 -11.44 15.12
C GLY A 67 6.94 -10.15 14.49
N PRO A 68 6.24 -9.33 15.29
CA PRO A 68 5.68 -8.05 14.84
C PRO A 68 6.78 -7.08 14.43
N ASN A 69 6.54 -6.35 13.33
CA ASN A 69 7.52 -5.47 12.74
C ASN A 69 6.84 -4.21 12.17
N PRO A 70 7.33 -3.00 12.45
CA PRO A 70 6.71 -1.74 12.03
C PRO A 70 6.82 -1.44 10.53
N ILE A 71 7.58 -2.21 9.75
CA ILE A 71 7.89 -1.92 8.33
C ILE A 71 6.65 -1.75 7.43
N PRO A 72 5.52 -2.47 7.59
CA PRO A 72 4.31 -2.22 6.79
C PRO A 72 3.79 -0.78 6.91
N TYR A 73 3.99 -0.11 8.04
CA TYR A 73 3.63 1.31 8.20
C TYR A 73 4.59 2.22 7.43
N VAL A 74 5.87 1.87 7.35
CA VAL A 74 6.85 2.57 6.50
C VAL A 74 6.46 2.46 5.03
N PHE A 75 6.03 1.28 4.57
CA PHE A 75 5.50 1.13 3.21
C PHE A 75 4.26 2.00 2.96
N GLY A 76 3.37 2.12 3.95
CA GLY A 76 2.23 3.04 3.86
C GLY A 76 2.64 4.49 3.61
N LEU A 77 3.67 4.97 4.31
CA LEU A 77 4.22 6.31 4.10
C LEU A 77 4.86 6.45 2.71
N LEU A 78 5.69 5.49 2.31
CA LEU A 78 6.35 5.51 1.01
C LEU A 78 5.35 5.50 -0.15
N VAL A 79 4.28 4.71 -0.06
CA VAL A 79 3.23 4.65 -1.09
C VAL A 79 2.43 5.95 -1.17
N ALA A 80 2.19 6.61 -0.04
CA ALA A 80 1.44 7.85 0.00
C ALA A 80 2.21 9.03 -0.62
N ILE A 81 3.56 9.03 -0.56
CA ILE A 81 4.37 10.16 -1.02
C ILE A 81 4.13 10.49 -2.51
N PRO A 82 4.27 9.56 -3.48
CA PRO A 82 4.09 9.87 -4.90
C PRO A 82 2.76 10.56 -5.23
N PRO A 83 1.58 10.02 -4.90
CA PRO A 83 0.31 10.69 -5.22
C PRO A 83 0.14 12.02 -4.49
N LEU A 84 0.57 12.13 -3.23
CA LEU A 84 0.41 13.37 -2.46
C LEU A 84 1.31 14.49 -2.99
N VAL A 85 2.53 14.17 -3.39
CA VAL A 85 3.45 15.13 -4.01
C VAL A 85 2.97 15.50 -5.41
N TRP A 86 2.54 14.50 -6.20
CA TRP A 86 2.10 14.71 -7.58
C TRP A 86 0.98 15.75 -7.70
N VAL A 87 -0.07 15.62 -6.88
CA VAL A 87 -1.22 16.56 -6.90
C VAL A 87 -0.87 17.96 -6.36
N GLN A 88 0.30 18.14 -5.76
CA GLN A 88 0.80 19.44 -5.32
C GLN A 88 1.57 20.16 -6.42
N ILE A 89 2.33 19.43 -7.22
CA ILE A 89 3.19 20.00 -8.27
C ILE A 89 2.48 20.08 -9.63
N TYR A 90 1.52 19.20 -9.89
CA TYR A 90 0.83 19.11 -11.17
C TYR A 90 -0.68 19.31 -10.98
N ASP A 91 -1.29 20.13 -11.85
CA ASP A 91 -2.73 20.27 -11.87
C ASP A 91 -3.37 19.08 -12.57
N ALA A 92 -3.71 18.07 -11.79
CA ALA A 92 -4.36 16.84 -12.27
C ALA A 92 -5.89 17.01 -12.49
N GLY A 93 -6.40 18.24 -12.55
CA GLY A 93 -7.83 18.51 -12.76
C GLY A 93 -8.71 18.21 -11.55
N LEU A 94 -8.12 18.10 -10.35
CA LEU A 94 -8.84 17.79 -9.12
C LEU A 94 -9.68 18.96 -8.60
N GLY A 95 -9.33 20.21 -8.97
CA GLY A 95 -10.04 21.41 -8.53
C GLY A 95 -10.26 21.44 -7.00
N ASN A 96 -11.52 21.62 -6.60
CA ASN A 96 -11.92 21.64 -5.18
C ASN A 96 -11.81 20.28 -4.48
N SER A 97 -11.71 19.19 -5.24
CA SER A 97 -11.64 17.81 -4.70
C SER A 97 -10.22 17.40 -4.30
N LYS A 98 -9.21 18.25 -4.50
CA LYS A 98 -7.80 17.96 -4.21
C LYS A 98 -7.57 17.54 -2.75
N LEU A 99 -8.13 18.28 -1.79
CA LEU A 99 -7.99 17.94 -0.36
C LEU A 99 -8.66 16.62 -0.04
N THR A 100 -9.88 16.40 -0.55
CA THR A 100 -10.63 15.15 -0.37
C THR A 100 -9.85 13.95 -0.91
N PHE A 101 -9.22 14.09 -2.09
CA PHE A 101 -8.35 13.08 -2.65
C PHE A 101 -7.17 12.78 -1.73
N MET A 102 -6.43 13.80 -1.29
CA MET A 102 -5.28 13.62 -0.38
C MET A 102 -5.66 12.91 0.91
N PHE A 103 -6.76 13.32 1.56
CA PHE A 103 -7.25 12.65 2.77
C PHE A 103 -7.63 11.20 2.49
N THR A 104 -8.28 10.92 1.38
CA THR A 104 -8.65 9.56 0.98
C THR A 104 -7.40 8.69 0.81
N ILE A 105 -6.34 9.19 0.17
CA ILE A 105 -5.07 8.48 0.01
C ILE A 105 -4.42 8.21 1.37
N ILE A 106 -4.37 9.20 2.28
CA ILE A 106 -3.81 9.01 3.62
C ILE A 106 -4.56 7.91 4.38
N ILE A 107 -5.89 7.94 4.36
CA ILE A 107 -6.74 6.93 5.02
C ILE A 107 -6.55 5.56 4.38
N ALA A 108 -6.56 5.47 3.05
CA ALA A 108 -6.34 4.24 2.30
C ALA A 108 -4.98 3.63 2.61
N CYS A 109 -3.93 4.44 2.67
CA CYS A 109 -2.59 3.96 2.98
C CYS A 109 -2.46 3.51 4.44
N GLY A 110 -3.03 4.27 5.37
CA GLY A 110 -3.05 3.91 6.79
C GLY A 110 -3.82 2.60 7.06
N THR A 111 -5.01 2.45 6.46
CA THR A 111 -5.81 1.23 6.56
C THR A 111 -5.13 0.04 5.89
N GLY A 112 -4.54 0.23 4.71
CA GLY A 112 -3.74 -0.78 4.00
C GLY A 112 -2.56 -1.27 4.84
N ALA A 113 -1.83 -0.36 5.50
CA ALA A 113 -0.73 -0.71 6.40
C ALA A 113 -1.21 -1.50 7.61
N TYR A 114 -2.28 -1.04 8.27
CA TYR A 114 -2.85 -1.69 9.45
C TYR A 114 -3.35 -3.11 9.15
N PHE A 115 -4.16 -3.27 8.10
CA PHE A 115 -4.67 -4.58 7.70
C PHE A 115 -3.56 -5.48 7.14
N GLY A 116 -2.60 -4.91 6.40
CA GLY A 116 -1.45 -5.62 5.87
C GLY A 116 -0.56 -6.18 6.97
N HIS A 117 -0.31 -5.41 8.03
CA HIS A 117 0.43 -5.86 9.20
C HIS A 117 -0.28 -7.03 9.91
N ARG A 118 -1.58 -6.90 10.18
CA ARG A 118 -2.38 -7.98 10.82
C ARG A 118 -2.45 -9.24 9.97
N ALA A 119 -2.67 -9.12 8.66
CA ALA A 119 -2.67 -10.25 7.75
C ALA A 119 -1.28 -10.89 7.61
N GLY A 120 -0.22 -10.08 7.69
CA GLY A 120 1.17 -10.50 7.71
C GLY A 120 1.49 -11.38 8.91
N LEU A 121 1.10 -10.96 10.12
CA LEU A 121 1.26 -11.74 11.35
C LEU A 121 0.57 -13.11 11.27
N LYS A 122 -0.67 -13.15 10.77
CA LYS A 122 -1.39 -14.42 10.56
C LYS A 122 -0.67 -15.32 9.55
N ALA A 123 -0.18 -14.75 8.45
CA ALA A 123 0.57 -15.49 7.44
C ALA A 123 1.92 -15.99 7.95
N GLN A 124 2.54 -15.25 8.86
CA GLN A 124 3.80 -15.63 9.50
C GLN A 124 3.60 -16.82 10.45
N ALA A 125 2.58 -16.77 11.32
CA ALA A 125 2.27 -17.88 12.23
C ALA A 125 2.02 -19.18 11.46
N LYS A 126 1.19 -19.11 10.41
CA LYS A 126 0.93 -20.26 9.52
C LYS A 126 2.19 -20.77 8.81
N PHE A 127 3.11 -19.86 8.43
CA PHE A 127 4.36 -20.27 7.79
C PHE A 127 5.27 -21.04 8.76
N GLN A 128 5.30 -20.64 10.04
CA GLN A 128 6.07 -21.33 11.08
C GLN A 128 5.47 -22.69 11.43
N GLU A 129 4.15 -22.78 11.55
CA GLU A 129 3.42 -24.04 11.77
C GLU A 129 3.72 -25.05 10.66
N ASN A 130 3.53 -24.65 9.40
CA ASN A 130 3.86 -25.51 8.25
C ASN A 130 5.33 -25.95 8.26
N LEU A 131 6.27 -25.07 8.62
CA LEU A 131 7.70 -25.41 8.65
C LEU A 131 8.01 -26.46 9.74
N GLN A 132 7.37 -26.36 10.90
CA GLN A 132 7.50 -27.37 11.95
C GLN A 132 6.92 -28.72 11.53
N GLU A 133 5.76 -28.73 10.87
CA GLU A 133 5.17 -29.96 10.33
C GLU A 133 6.11 -30.65 9.32
N PHE A 134 6.72 -29.90 8.40
CA PHE A 134 7.69 -30.45 7.45
C PHE A 134 8.92 -31.04 8.13
N LEU A 135 9.50 -30.33 9.10
CA LEU A 135 10.69 -30.81 9.81
C LEU A 135 10.42 -32.07 10.63
N ASN A 136 9.24 -32.19 11.23
CA ASN A 136 8.86 -33.37 12.03
C ASN A 136 8.46 -34.59 11.17
N GLN A 137 8.29 -34.46 9.85
CA GLN A 137 8.02 -35.58 8.95
C GLN A 137 9.29 -36.27 8.45
N ASP A 138 10.44 -35.60 8.56
CA ASP A 138 11.74 -36.09 8.10
C ASP A 138 12.54 -36.80 9.23
N ASP A 139 12.01 -36.84 10.46
CA ASP A 139 12.53 -37.57 11.64
C ASP A 139 11.75 -38.88 11.88
#